data_AF-A0A1I6GIN4-F1
#
_entry.id   AF-A0A1I6GIN4-F1
#
_cell.length_a   1.000
_cell.length_b   1.000
_cell.length_c   1.000
_cell.angle_alpha   90.00
_cell.angle_beta   90.00
_cell.angle_gamma   90.00
#
_symmetry.space_group_name_H-M   'P 1'
#
loop_
_entity.id
_entity.type
_entity.pdbx_description
1 polymer ?
#
loop_
_entity_poly.entity_id
_entity_poly.type
_entity_poly.pdbx_seq_one_letter_code
_entity_poly.pdbx_strand_id
1 'polypeptide(L)'
;MLLSPGAQSYILLLAPRLVADMERIGLARIVRESGFPEEEVTSLYFEFVTLCRALPPRPEAIPAPLWEYLIHCVQVMSALITTAEKESLDRARENAVRKFLPQARDAVRNEHEKQCQEGTIEFRLASLVRHEDSPEQSRELCREALRLEREAHFNACRQLDTEGLDPLQAAVVTRAMTYARESLVDPPEHFAAVDLVVRLLDLLKDVLDQQTSGDEPQEEGASVERIVLSLGNVLFSKELGLDPPAAADV
;
A
#
# COMPACT_ATOMS: atom_id res chain seq x y z
N MET A 1 -3.74 -16.55 -18.05
CA MET A 1 -3.55 -15.07 -18.06
C MET A 1 -2.08 -14.79 -17.80
N LEU A 2 -1.41 -13.91 -18.56
CA LEU A 2 0.01 -13.62 -18.29
C LEU A 2 0.11 -12.54 -17.22
N LEU A 3 0.57 -12.91 -16.03
CA LEU A 3 0.86 -11.97 -14.94
C LEU A 3 2.09 -11.12 -15.28
N SER A 4 2.07 -9.86 -14.86
CA SER A 4 3.22 -8.97 -14.91
C SER A 4 4.35 -9.48 -13.99
N PRO A 5 5.62 -9.22 -14.30
CA PRO A 5 6.74 -9.64 -13.45
C PRO A 5 6.64 -9.11 -12.00
N GLY A 6 6.08 -7.91 -11.85
CA GLY A 6 5.81 -7.32 -10.54
C GLY A 6 4.75 -8.08 -9.75
N ALA A 7 3.65 -8.47 -10.40
CA ALA A 7 2.59 -9.27 -9.77
C ALA A 7 3.08 -10.68 -9.40
N GLN A 8 3.90 -11.31 -10.25
CA GLN A 8 4.53 -12.60 -9.93
C GLN A 8 5.44 -12.49 -8.71
N SER A 9 6.28 -11.45 -8.64
CA SER A 9 7.16 -11.21 -7.50
C SER A 9 6.36 -10.91 -6.23
N TYR A 10 5.28 -10.15 -6.36
CA TYR A 10 4.37 -9.84 -5.27
C TYR A 10 3.67 -11.09 -4.71
N ILE A 11 3.20 -12.01 -5.55
CA ILE A 11 2.60 -13.27 -5.09
C ILE A 11 3.58 -14.07 -4.22
N LEU A 12 4.85 -14.14 -4.61
CA LEU A 12 5.87 -14.88 -3.86
C LEU A 12 6.19 -14.26 -2.50
N LEU A 13 6.02 -12.94 -2.36
CA LEU A 13 6.10 -12.25 -1.07
C LEU A 13 4.81 -12.44 -0.25
N LEU A 14 3.65 -12.36 -0.90
CA LEU A 14 2.35 -12.41 -0.25
C LEU A 14 2.01 -13.79 0.30
N ALA A 15 2.31 -14.86 -0.45
CA ALA A 15 1.93 -16.22 -0.08
C ALA A 15 2.42 -16.67 1.32
N PRO A 16 3.72 -16.57 1.67
CA PRO A 16 4.18 -16.90 3.03
C PRO A 16 3.58 -15.97 4.09
N ARG A 17 3.29 -14.71 3.74
CA ARG A 17 2.65 -13.76 4.66
C ARG A 17 1.21 -14.17 4.99
N LEU A 18 0.43 -14.61 4.00
CA LEU A 18 -0.93 -15.10 4.22
C LEU A 18 -0.96 -16.30 5.17
N VAL A 19 0.02 -17.21 5.06
CA VAL A 19 0.19 -18.31 6.02
C VAL A 19 0.40 -17.76 7.44
N ALA A 20 1.35 -16.84 7.60
CA ALA A 20 1.65 -16.24 8.91
C ALA A 20 0.44 -15.47 9.50
N ASP A 21 -0.34 -14.79 8.65
CA ASP A 21 -1.56 -14.10 9.07
C ASP A 21 -2.65 -15.10 9.51
N MET A 22 -2.81 -16.22 8.82
CA MET A 22 -3.73 -17.27 9.27
C MET A 22 -3.32 -17.90 10.59
N GLU A 23 -2.02 -18.16 10.79
CA GLU A 23 -1.48 -18.66 12.05
C GLU A 23 -1.71 -17.65 13.19
N ARG A 24 -1.50 -16.36 12.93
CA ARG A 24 -1.73 -15.28 13.90
C ARG A 24 -3.22 -15.13 14.28
N ILE A 25 -4.12 -15.18 13.30
CA ILE A 25 -5.57 -15.06 13.53
C ILE A 25 -6.11 -16.33 14.20
N GLY A 26 -5.55 -17.48 13.83
CA GLY A 26 -5.97 -18.81 14.25
C GLY A 26 -7.06 -19.40 13.36
N LEU A 27 -6.86 -20.65 12.91
CA LEU A 27 -7.79 -21.36 12.02
C LEU A 27 -9.21 -21.44 12.60
N ALA A 28 -9.35 -21.69 13.91
CA ALA A 28 -10.66 -21.77 14.55
C ALA A 28 -11.48 -20.47 14.42
N ARG A 29 -10.81 -19.31 14.49
CA ARG A 29 -11.46 -18.02 14.27
C ARG A 29 -11.85 -17.85 12.80
N ILE A 30 -10.96 -18.20 11.88
CA ILE A 30 -11.23 -18.11 10.43
C ILE A 30 -12.43 -18.98 10.04
N VAL A 31 -12.49 -20.23 10.50
CA VAL A 31 -13.63 -21.13 10.26
C VAL A 31 -14.94 -20.51 10.76
N ARG A 32 -14.93 -19.96 11.99
CA ARG A 32 -16.12 -19.35 12.59
C ARG A 32 -16.62 -18.14 11.79
N GLU A 33 -15.72 -17.25 11.37
CA GLU A 33 -16.11 -15.99 10.71
C GLU A 33 -16.37 -16.16 9.19
N SER A 34 -15.77 -17.17 8.55
CA SER A 34 -15.82 -17.35 7.09
C SER A 34 -17.06 -18.07 6.57
N GLY A 35 -17.74 -18.86 7.42
CA GLY A 35 -18.91 -19.66 7.04
C GLY A 35 -18.59 -20.91 6.19
N PHE A 36 -17.30 -21.23 5.99
CA PHE A 36 -16.87 -22.45 5.32
C PHE A 36 -16.78 -23.64 6.29
N PRO A 37 -16.93 -24.89 5.80
CA PRO A 37 -16.68 -26.08 6.59
C PRO A 37 -15.24 -26.13 7.12
N GLU A 38 -15.08 -26.58 8.37
CA GLU A 38 -13.76 -26.69 9.02
C GLU A 38 -12.77 -27.55 8.22
N GLU A 39 -13.25 -28.67 7.67
CA GLU A 39 -12.43 -29.59 6.87
C GLU A 39 -11.90 -28.93 5.59
N GLU A 40 -12.71 -28.10 4.93
CA GLU A 40 -12.31 -27.38 3.71
C GLU A 40 -11.25 -26.31 4.02
N VAL A 41 -11.47 -25.50 5.06
CA VAL A 41 -10.51 -24.46 5.48
C VAL A 41 -9.19 -25.08 5.92
N THR A 42 -9.25 -26.18 6.67
CA THR A 42 -8.06 -26.87 7.18
C THR A 42 -7.28 -27.53 6.06
N SER A 43 -7.96 -28.20 5.12
CA SER A 43 -7.33 -28.83 3.95
C SER A 43 -6.66 -27.79 3.08
N LEU A 44 -7.37 -26.69 2.76
CA LEU A 44 -6.83 -25.58 1.98
C LEU A 44 -5.58 -24.97 2.66
N TYR A 45 -5.63 -24.77 3.97
CA TYR A 45 -4.48 -24.26 4.73
C TYR A 45 -3.26 -25.17 4.57
N PHE A 46 -3.40 -26.48 4.79
CA PHE A 46 -2.27 -27.40 4.70
C PHE A 46 -1.75 -27.57 3.26
N GLU A 47 -2.65 -27.60 2.28
CA GLU A 47 -2.27 -27.59 0.85
C GLU A 47 -1.46 -26.33 0.52
N PHE A 48 -1.92 -25.16 0.97
CA PHE A 48 -1.24 -23.90 0.70
C PHE A 48 0.10 -23.77 1.43
N VAL A 49 0.21 -24.23 2.68
CA VAL A 49 1.49 -24.30 3.40
C VAL A 49 2.48 -25.20 2.66
N THR A 50 2.01 -26.35 2.18
CA THR A 50 2.83 -27.29 1.42
C THR A 50 3.29 -26.68 0.11
N LEU A 51 2.39 -26.01 -0.60
CA LEU A 51 2.68 -25.28 -1.83
C LEU A 51 3.74 -24.20 -1.57
N CYS A 52 3.53 -23.32 -0.58
CA CYS A 52 4.44 -22.23 -0.25
C CYS A 52 5.87 -22.72 0.05
N ARG A 53 6.01 -23.85 0.76
CA ARG A 53 7.32 -24.46 1.06
C ARG A 53 8.02 -25.02 -0.18
N ALA A 54 7.26 -25.37 -1.22
CA ALA A 54 7.77 -25.92 -2.46
C ALA A 54 8.00 -24.86 -3.55
N LEU A 55 7.59 -23.61 -3.33
CA LEU A 55 7.74 -22.53 -4.33
C LEU A 55 9.23 -22.18 -4.52
N PRO A 56 9.71 -22.14 -5.77
CA PRO A 56 11.01 -21.57 -6.09
C PRO A 56 11.09 -20.08 -5.70
N PRO A 57 12.27 -19.58 -5.33
CA PRO A 57 12.45 -18.16 -4.98
C PRO A 57 12.41 -17.23 -6.20
N ARG A 58 12.38 -17.78 -7.42
CA ARG A 58 12.40 -17.03 -8.68
C ARG A 58 11.13 -17.31 -9.48
N PRO A 59 10.40 -16.27 -9.94
CA PRO A 59 9.18 -16.45 -10.71
C PRO A 59 9.34 -17.30 -11.98
N GLU A 60 10.48 -17.19 -12.65
CA GLU A 60 10.74 -17.84 -13.94
C GLU A 60 10.86 -19.36 -13.83
N ALA A 61 11.10 -19.87 -12.61
CA ALA A 61 11.19 -21.30 -12.33
C ALA A 61 9.81 -21.94 -12.08
N ILE A 62 8.73 -21.14 -12.01
CA ILE A 62 7.38 -21.62 -11.73
C ILE A 62 6.66 -21.95 -13.04
N PRO A 63 6.17 -23.19 -13.22
CA PRO A 63 5.47 -23.57 -14.43
C PRO A 63 4.11 -22.87 -14.53
N ALA A 64 3.69 -22.52 -15.75
CA ALA A 64 2.45 -21.77 -16.02
C ALA A 64 1.18 -22.35 -15.36
N PRO A 65 0.94 -23.68 -15.34
CA PRO A 65 -0.24 -24.24 -14.67
C PRO A 65 -0.24 -24.04 -13.16
N LEU A 66 0.95 -23.97 -12.54
CA LEU A 66 1.07 -23.75 -11.10
C LEU A 66 0.72 -22.31 -10.72
N TRP A 67 0.92 -21.34 -11.62
CA TRP A 67 0.51 -19.95 -11.41
C TRP A 67 -0.99 -19.81 -11.26
N GLU A 68 -1.78 -20.49 -12.10
CA GLU A 68 -3.25 -20.40 -12.03
C GLU A 68 -3.78 -20.93 -10.69
N TYR A 69 -3.25 -22.07 -10.24
CA TYR A 69 -3.58 -22.62 -8.93
C TYR A 69 -3.10 -21.71 -7.78
N LEU A 70 -1.89 -21.17 -7.86
CA LEU A 70 -1.34 -20.28 -6.83
C LEU A 70 -2.15 -18.99 -6.69
N ILE A 71 -2.56 -18.37 -7.80
CA ILE A 71 -3.43 -17.19 -7.79
C ILE A 71 -4.75 -17.53 -7.10
N HIS A 72 -5.37 -18.66 -7.46
CA HIS A 72 -6.62 -19.09 -6.85
C HIS A 72 -6.48 -19.27 -5.33
N CYS A 73 -5.43 -19.96 -4.88
CA CYS A 73 -5.19 -20.12 -3.45
C CYS A 73 -4.98 -18.77 -2.75
N VAL A 74 -4.18 -17.87 -3.32
CA VAL A 74 -3.94 -16.52 -2.77
C VAL A 74 -5.25 -15.73 -2.65
N GLN A 75 -6.13 -15.79 -3.66
CA GLN A 75 -7.44 -15.14 -3.63
C GLN A 75 -8.31 -15.67 -2.49
N VAL A 76 -8.45 -17.00 -2.39
CA VAL A 76 -9.27 -17.63 -1.35
C VAL A 76 -8.72 -17.34 0.04
N MET A 77 -7.41 -17.47 0.24
CA MET A 77 -6.74 -17.22 1.52
C MET A 77 -6.87 -15.75 1.95
N SER A 78 -6.69 -14.81 1.02
CA SER A 78 -6.88 -13.38 1.28
C SER A 78 -8.33 -13.06 1.66
N ALA A 79 -9.32 -13.69 1.02
CA ALA A 79 -10.73 -13.52 1.36
C ALA A 79 -11.06 -14.06 2.76
N LEU A 80 -10.52 -15.23 3.13
CA LEU A 80 -10.70 -15.82 4.46
C LEU A 80 -10.13 -14.91 5.57
N ILE A 81 -8.91 -14.39 5.37
CA ILE A 81 -8.27 -13.46 6.30
C ILE A 81 -9.07 -12.15 6.41
N THR A 82 -9.42 -11.54 5.28
CA THR A 82 -10.16 -10.28 5.24
C THR A 82 -11.50 -10.40 5.97
N THR A 83 -12.19 -11.53 5.82
CA THR A 83 -13.45 -11.80 6.51
C THR A 83 -13.25 -11.88 8.03
N ALA A 84 -12.17 -12.54 8.48
CA ALA A 84 -11.85 -12.66 9.91
C ALA A 84 -11.36 -11.35 10.56
N GLU A 85 -10.85 -10.40 9.77
CA GLU A 85 -10.27 -9.13 10.23
C GLU A 85 -11.15 -7.89 10.02
N LYS A 86 -12.37 -8.07 9.49
CA LYS A 86 -13.27 -6.97 9.09
C LYS A 86 -13.41 -5.85 10.13
N GLU A 87 -13.60 -6.19 11.41
CA GLU A 87 -13.74 -5.19 12.49
C GLU A 87 -12.45 -4.39 12.80
N SER A 88 -11.28 -4.94 12.50
CA SER A 88 -9.99 -4.28 12.73
C SER A 88 -9.70 -3.20 11.69
N LEU A 89 -10.11 -3.42 10.45
CA LEU A 89 -9.91 -2.49 9.34
C LEU A 89 -10.76 -1.23 9.50
N ASP A 90 -12.01 -1.36 9.95
CA ASP A 90 -12.90 -0.23 10.18
C ASP A 90 -12.36 0.70 11.28
N ARG A 91 -11.85 0.13 12.38
CA ARG A 91 -11.23 0.90 13.48
C ARG A 91 -9.94 1.60 13.04
N ALA A 92 -9.12 0.97 12.20
CA ALA A 92 -7.89 1.59 11.68
C ALA A 92 -8.21 2.79 10.78
N ARG A 93 -9.24 2.68 9.93
CA ARG A 93 -9.70 3.77 9.06
C ARG A 93 -10.18 4.98 9.87
N GLU A 94 -11.00 4.75 10.89
CA GLU A 94 -11.52 5.83 11.75
C GLU A 94 -10.40 6.57 12.49
N ASN A 95 -9.38 5.84 12.96
CA ASN A 95 -8.22 6.42 13.62
C ASN A 95 -7.34 7.23 12.66
N ALA A 96 -7.16 6.80 11.41
CA ALA A 96 -6.39 7.52 10.41
C ALA A 96 -7.05 8.85 10.02
N VAL A 97 -8.37 8.85 9.77
CA VAL A 97 -9.13 10.06 9.43
C VAL A 97 -9.05 11.12 10.53
N ARG A 98 -9.11 10.70 11.81
CA ARG A 98 -9.02 11.61 12.96
C ARG A 98 -7.66 12.31 13.10
N LYS A 99 -6.57 11.68 12.64
CA LYS A 99 -5.21 12.22 12.76
C LYS A 99 -4.80 13.17 11.63
N PHE A 100 -5.45 13.09 10.46
CA PHE A 100 -4.99 13.78 9.25
C PHE A 100 -5.35 15.29 9.19
N LEU A 101 -6.47 15.69 9.79
CA LEU A 101 -7.00 17.07 9.70
C LEU A 101 -6.06 18.17 10.24
N PRO A 102 -5.39 18.00 11.39
CA PRO A 102 -4.43 18.97 11.90
C PRO A 102 -3.19 19.09 10.99
N GLN A 103 -2.67 17.95 10.50
CA GLN A 103 -1.44 17.89 9.69
C GLN A 103 -1.61 18.61 8.35
N ALA A 104 -2.77 18.48 7.71
CA ALA A 104 -3.06 19.16 6.44
C ALA A 104 -3.07 20.69 6.56
N ARG A 105 -3.46 21.24 7.71
CA ARG A 105 -3.46 22.70 7.96
C ARG A 105 -2.05 23.25 8.12
N ASP A 106 -1.18 22.51 8.77
CA ASP A 106 0.21 22.93 9.01
C ASP A 106 1.04 22.84 7.72
N ALA A 107 0.82 21.82 6.88
CA ALA A 107 1.50 21.67 5.59
C ALA A 107 1.26 22.85 4.63
N VAL A 108 0.00 23.30 4.47
CA VAL A 108 -0.35 24.43 3.60
C VAL A 108 0.22 25.75 4.11
N ARG A 109 0.27 25.94 5.42
CA ARG A 109 0.83 27.14 6.04
C ARG A 109 2.34 27.24 5.80
N ASN A 110 3.06 26.15 6.01
CA ASN A 110 4.52 26.11 5.86
C ASN A 110 4.95 26.36 4.41
N GLU A 111 4.25 25.80 3.42
CA GLU A 111 4.58 26.02 2.01
C GLU A 111 4.31 27.47 1.57
N HIS A 112 3.20 28.06 2.01
CA HIS A 112 2.92 29.48 1.76
C HIS A 112 3.99 30.40 2.38
N GLU A 113 4.42 30.12 3.60
CA GLU A 113 5.48 30.87 4.28
C GLU A 113 6.83 30.75 3.54
N LYS A 114 7.18 29.55 3.07
CA LYS A 114 8.39 29.30 2.29
C LYS A 114 8.39 30.07 0.97
N GLN A 115 7.29 30.03 0.21
CA GLN A 115 7.19 30.77 -1.05
C GLN A 115 7.26 32.29 -0.85
N CYS A 116 6.66 32.79 0.23
CA CYS A 116 6.78 34.20 0.61
C CYS A 116 8.23 34.60 0.92
N GLN A 117 9.02 33.72 1.56
CA GLN A 117 10.44 33.95 1.83
C GLN A 117 11.30 33.91 0.55
N GLU A 118 10.91 33.09 -0.43
CA GLU A 118 11.55 32.99 -1.74
C GLU A 118 11.14 34.13 -2.71
N GLY A 119 10.27 35.05 -2.28
CA GLY A 119 9.84 36.20 -3.06
C GLY A 119 8.75 35.90 -4.10
N THR A 120 8.12 34.72 -4.01
CA THR A 120 7.08 34.27 -4.94
C THR A 120 5.74 34.27 -4.21
N ILE A 121 4.75 35.04 -4.68
CA ILE A 121 3.42 35.09 -4.06
C ILE A 121 2.44 34.36 -4.97
N GLU A 122 2.09 33.13 -4.61
CA GLU A 122 0.98 32.42 -5.24
C GLU A 122 -0.34 32.83 -4.57
N PHE A 123 -1.13 33.65 -5.27
CA PHE A 123 -2.39 34.21 -4.77
C PHE A 123 -3.41 33.16 -4.31
N ARG A 124 -3.30 31.93 -4.83
CA ARG A 124 -4.17 30.79 -4.48
C ARG A 124 -3.90 30.29 -3.06
N LEU A 125 -2.64 30.11 -2.69
CA LEU A 125 -2.23 29.71 -1.34
C LEU A 125 -2.50 30.83 -0.32
N ALA A 126 -2.24 32.08 -0.70
CA ALA A 126 -2.54 33.22 0.15
C ALA A 126 -4.04 33.37 0.45
N SER A 127 -4.91 32.98 -0.48
CA SER A 127 -6.37 33.00 -0.29
C SER A 127 -6.85 31.86 0.61
N LEU A 128 -6.20 30.70 0.56
CA LEU A 128 -6.52 29.53 1.40
C LEU A 128 -6.07 29.72 2.86
N VAL A 129 -4.97 30.44 3.10
CA VAL A 129 -4.42 30.68 4.46
C VAL A 129 -5.16 31.80 5.21
N ARG A 130 -5.83 32.72 4.50
CA ARG A 130 -6.39 33.97 5.08
C ARG A 130 -7.84 33.89 5.56
N HIS A 131 -8.58 32.80 5.31
CA HIS A 131 -10.01 32.73 5.62
C HIS A 131 -10.38 31.52 6.49
N GLU A 132 -11.20 31.77 7.52
CA GLU A 132 -11.68 30.76 8.47
C GLU A 132 -12.99 30.09 7.99
N ASP A 133 -12.95 28.75 8.04
CA ASP A 133 -14.04 27.82 8.37
C ASP A 133 -15.29 27.73 7.49
N SER A 134 -15.15 27.85 6.16
CA SER A 134 -16.12 27.24 5.23
C SER A 134 -15.78 25.76 4.95
N PRO A 135 -16.76 24.83 4.94
CA PRO A 135 -16.52 23.44 4.56
C PRO A 135 -16.07 23.27 3.11
N GLU A 136 -16.39 24.23 2.22
CA GLU A 136 -15.94 24.22 0.81
C GLU A 136 -14.47 24.65 0.70
N GLN A 137 -14.06 25.71 1.41
CA GLN A 137 -12.65 26.12 1.46
C GLN A 137 -11.77 25.08 2.18
N SER A 138 -12.29 24.41 3.22
CA SER A 138 -11.56 23.31 3.88
C SER A 138 -11.29 22.16 2.91
N ARG A 139 -12.21 21.87 1.99
CA ARG A 139 -12.03 20.86 0.94
C ARG A 139 -11.03 21.31 -0.12
N GLU A 140 -11.06 22.57 -0.53
CA GLU A 140 -10.07 23.12 -1.46
C GLU A 140 -8.66 23.17 -0.86
N LEU A 141 -8.55 23.52 0.42
CA LEU A 141 -7.29 23.53 1.17
C LEU A 141 -6.72 22.12 1.28
N CYS A 142 -7.52 21.13 1.66
CA CYS A 142 -7.08 19.73 1.68
C CYS A 142 -6.64 19.24 0.29
N ARG A 143 -7.34 19.62 -0.78
CA ARG A 143 -6.97 19.24 -2.15
C ARG A 143 -5.63 19.84 -2.57
N GLU A 144 -5.37 21.10 -2.25
CA GLU A 144 -4.07 21.71 -2.59
C GLU A 144 -2.93 21.25 -1.68
N ALA A 145 -3.19 20.98 -0.39
CA ALA A 145 -2.23 20.33 0.50
C ALA A 145 -1.76 19.00 -0.10
N LEU A 146 -2.72 18.17 -0.52
CA LEU A 146 -2.44 16.87 -1.16
C LEU A 146 -1.68 17.04 -2.48
N ARG A 147 -1.97 18.07 -3.28
CA ARG A 147 -1.25 18.34 -4.53
C ARG A 147 0.22 18.70 -4.27
N LEU A 148 0.48 19.60 -3.32
CA LEU A 148 1.83 20.05 -2.97
C LEU A 148 2.65 18.95 -2.31
N GLU A 149 2.06 18.22 -1.36
CA GLU A 149 2.68 17.04 -0.76
C GLU A 149 3.03 16.01 -1.84
N ARG A 150 2.09 15.71 -2.74
CA ARG A 150 2.32 14.80 -3.86
C ARG A 150 3.56 15.21 -4.65
N GLU A 151 3.65 16.47 -5.08
CA GLU A 151 4.78 16.99 -5.86
C GLU A 151 6.11 16.91 -5.09
N ALA A 152 6.11 17.23 -3.79
CA ALA A 152 7.28 17.11 -2.93
C ALA A 152 7.76 15.66 -2.75
N HIS A 153 6.85 14.75 -2.41
CA HIS A 153 7.16 13.33 -2.19
C HIS A 153 7.57 12.63 -3.48
N PHE A 154 6.97 12.98 -4.62
CA PHE A 154 7.41 12.47 -5.92
C PHE A 154 8.87 12.79 -6.22
N ASN A 155 9.30 14.02 -5.91
CA ASN A 155 10.68 14.44 -6.09
C ASN A 155 11.62 13.72 -5.10
N ALA A 156 11.20 13.51 -3.86
CA ALA A 156 11.96 12.78 -2.84
C ALA A 156 12.17 11.29 -3.20
N CYS A 157 11.11 10.64 -3.74
CA CYS A 157 11.12 9.23 -4.14
C CYS A 157 11.94 8.95 -5.40
N ARG A 158 12.24 9.98 -6.21
CA ARG A 158 13.02 9.81 -7.45
C ARG A 158 14.43 9.27 -7.20
N GLN A 159 14.96 9.47 -5.99
CA GLN A 159 16.28 9.06 -5.55
C GLN A 159 16.28 7.78 -4.71
N LEU A 160 15.14 7.09 -4.57
CA LEU A 160 15.09 5.82 -3.84
C LEU A 160 15.99 4.79 -4.53
N ASP A 161 16.92 4.24 -3.76
CA ASP A 161 17.78 3.13 -4.19
C ASP A 161 17.18 1.79 -3.77
N THR A 162 17.31 0.79 -4.63
CA THR A 162 16.81 -0.58 -4.40
C THR A 162 17.93 -1.58 -4.15
N GLU A 163 19.20 -1.15 -4.13
CA GLU A 163 20.37 -2.03 -3.92
C GLU A 163 20.36 -2.80 -2.59
N GLY A 164 19.63 -2.29 -1.57
CA GLY A 164 19.46 -2.95 -0.27
C GLY A 164 18.27 -3.93 -0.15
N LEU A 165 17.43 -4.03 -1.19
CA LEU A 165 16.22 -4.85 -1.17
C LEU A 165 16.47 -6.25 -1.73
N ASP A 166 15.70 -7.24 -1.27
CA ASP A 166 15.70 -8.54 -1.93
C ASP A 166 15.14 -8.44 -3.37
N PRO A 167 15.45 -9.39 -4.28
CA PRO A 167 15.05 -9.29 -5.68
C PRO A 167 13.54 -9.18 -5.92
N LEU A 168 12.72 -9.81 -5.07
CA LEU A 168 11.26 -9.76 -5.18
C LEU A 168 10.75 -8.39 -4.71
N GLN A 169 11.29 -7.88 -3.59
CA GLN A 169 10.98 -6.54 -3.08
C GLN A 169 11.39 -5.46 -4.09
N ALA A 170 12.61 -5.54 -4.62
CA ALA A 170 13.13 -4.62 -5.62
C ALA A 170 12.24 -4.59 -6.88
N ALA A 171 11.72 -5.73 -7.32
CA ALA A 171 10.81 -5.80 -8.47
C ALA A 171 9.49 -5.05 -8.22
N VAL A 172 8.89 -5.21 -7.04
CA VAL A 172 7.66 -4.49 -6.65
C VAL A 172 7.92 -2.99 -6.54
N VAL A 173 8.99 -2.58 -5.87
CA VAL A 173 9.36 -1.17 -5.68
C VAL A 173 9.69 -0.50 -7.00
N THR A 174 10.42 -1.18 -7.89
CA THR A 174 10.72 -0.65 -9.25
C THR A 174 9.44 -0.43 -10.05
N ARG A 175 8.46 -1.33 -9.93
CA ARG A 175 7.15 -1.17 -10.58
C ARG A 175 6.38 0.00 -9.98
N ALA A 176 6.41 0.16 -8.65
CA ALA A 176 5.80 1.30 -7.95
C ALA A 176 6.39 2.64 -8.41
N MET A 177 7.72 2.75 -8.47
CA MET A 177 8.41 3.94 -8.95
C MET A 177 8.06 4.25 -10.42
N THR A 178 7.97 3.22 -11.26
CA THR A 178 7.54 3.36 -12.66
C THR A 178 6.10 3.88 -12.75
N TYR A 179 5.17 3.26 -12.03
CA TYR A 179 3.76 3.67 -11.98
C TYR A 179 3.61 5.12 -11.51
N ALA A 180 4.35 5.49 -10.46
CA ALA A 180 4.38 6.84 -9.92
C ALA A 180 4.87 7.84 -10.99
N ARG A 181 5.99 7.54 -11.67
CA ARG A 181 6.56 8.40 -12.74
C ARG A 181 5.63 8.54 -13.94
N GLU A 182 4.98 7.46 -14.38
CA GLU A 182 4.02 7.48 -15.48
C GLU A 182 2.80 8.35 -15.13
N SER A 183 2.31 8.26 -13.89
CA SER A 183 1.18 9.05 -13.38
C SER A 183 1.47 10.56 -13.28
N LEU A 184 2.74 10.98 -13.32
CA LEU A 184 3.12 12.40 -13.41
C LEU A 184 3.02 12.92 -14.85
N VAL A 185 3.24 12.06 -15.83
CA VAL A 185 3.19 12.42 -17.26
C VAL A 185 1.76 12.38 -17.77
N ASP A 186 1.00 11.38 -17.34
CA ASP A 186 -0.42 11.20 -17.66
C ASP A 186 -1.24 11.06 -16.36
N PRO A 187 -1.73 12.17 -15.80
CA PRO A 187 -2.39 12.17 -14.50
C PRO A 187 -3.73 11.41 -14.54
N PRO A 188 -3.95 10.44 -13.63
CA PRO A 188 -5.21 9.72 -13.58
C PRO A 188 -6.35 10.60 -13.06
N GLU A 189 -7.59 10.24 -13.41
CA GLU A 189 -8.80 10.90 -12.90
C GLU A 189 -8.90 10.86 -11.36
N HIS A 190 -8.39 9.80 -10.74
CA HIS A 190 -8.40 9.58 -9.30
C HIS A 190 -6.98 9.37 -8.77
N PHE A 191 -6.48 10.32 -7.98
CA PHE A 191 -5.11 10.28 -7.45
C PHE A 191 -4.93 9.42 -6.20
N ALA A 192 -6.00 8.90 -5.59
CA ALA A 192 -5.90 8.22 -4.29
C ALA A 192 -4.88 7.07 -4.28
N ALA A 193 -4.84 6.26 -5.34
CA ALA A 193 -3.86 5.18 -5.47
C ALA A 193 -2.44 5.71 -5.68
N VAL A 194 -2.27 6.75 -6.50
CA VAL A 194 -0.98 7.39 -6.77
C VAL A 194 -0.42 8.03 -5.51
N ASP A 195 -1.24 8.77 -4.78
CA ASP A 195 -0.88 9.42 -3.52
C ASP A 195 -0.42 8.40 -2.49
N LEU A 196 -1.15 7.29 -2.36
CA LEU A 196 -0.78 6.20 -1.46
C LEU A 196 0.54 5.55 -1.88
N VAL A 197 0.74 5.26 -3.18
CA VAL A 197 2.01 4.69 -3.68
C VAL A 197 3.18 5.62 -3.37
N VAL A 198 3.04 6.92 -3.63
CA VAL A 198 4.09 7.91 -3.37
C VAL A 198 4.40 8.00 -1.89
N ARG A 199 3.39 8.01 -1.02
CA ARG A 199 3.59 8.02 0.44
C ARG A 199 4.27 6.76 0.95
N LEU A 200 3.93 5.60 0.41
CA LEU A 200 4.58 4.34 0.77
C LEU A 200 6.03 4.29 0.29
N LEU A 201 6.34 4.86 -0.88
CA LEU A 201 7.72 4.97 -1.36
C LEU A 201 8.56 5.93 -0.49
N ASP A 202 7.96 7.03 -0.03
CA ASP A 202 8.63 7.98 0.86
C ASP A 202 8.91 7.33 2.24
N LEU A 203 7.91 6.66 2.81
CA LEU A 203 8.07 5.89 4.04
C LEU A 203 9.13 4.77 3.90
N LEU A 204 9.17 4.10 2.74
CA LEU A 204 10.19 3.09 2.47
C LEU A 204 11.59 3.71 2.49
N LYS A 205 11.75 4.91 1.91
CA LYS A 205 13.02 5.64 1.91
C LYS A 205 13.47 5.93 3.34
N ASP A 206 12.58 6.49 4.15
CA ASP A 206 12.89 6.84 5.54
C ASP A 206 13.32 5.61 6.35
N VAL A 207 12.63 4.47 6.17
CA VAL A 207 12.98 3.22 6.84
C VAL A 207 14.34 2.68 6.39
N LEU A 208 14.66 2.74 5.09
CA LEU A 208 15.96 2.31 4.55
C LEU A 208 17.10 3.21 5.03
N ASP A 209 16.89 4.53 5.05
CA ASP A 209 17.87 5.50 5.53
C ASP A 209 18.15 5.33 7.04
N GLN A 210 17.12 5.03 7.84
CA GLN A 210 17.26 4.70 9.27
C GLN A 210 18.04 3.41 9.50
N GLN A 211 17.75 2.35 8.74
CA GLN A 211 18.48 1.07 8.82
C GLN A 211 19.96 1.22 8.47
N THR A 212 20.27 2.09 7.51
CA THR A 212 21.65 2.37 7.09
C THR A 212 22.41 3.21 8.14
N SER A 213 21.69 4.08 8.86
CA SER A 213 22.25 4.96 9.89
C SER A 213 22.47 4.28 11.25
N GLY A 214 21.92 3.07 11.44
CA GLY A 214 22.05 2.31 12.68
C GLY A 214 21.19 2.81 13.84
N ASP A 215 20.25 3.71 13.56
CA ASP A 215 19.25 4.16 14.55
C ASP A 215 18.14 3.09 14.68
N GLU A 216 17.68 2.85 15.91
CA GLU A 216 16.52 1.98 16.14
C GLU A 216 15.27 2.60 15.49
N PRO A 217 14.46 1.82 14.75
CA PRO A 217 13.28 2.35 14.07
C PRO A 217 12.32 2.98 15.08
N GLN A 218 12.07 4.28 14.96
CA GLN A 218 11.21 5.04 15.88
C GLN A 218 9.72 4.73 15.71
N GLU A 219 9.31 4.07 14.61
CA GLU A 219 7.93 3.64 14.40
C GLU A 219 7.78 2.12 14.63
N GLU A 220 7.18 1.76 15.76
CA GLU A 220 6.69 0.40 16.04
C GLU A 220 5.66 0.00 14.97
N GLY A 221 6.11 -0.58 13.85
CA GLY A 221 5.23 -1.25 12.89
C GLY A 221 5.50 -1.04 11.40
N ALA A 222 6.43 -0.16 11.01
CA ALA A 222 6.81 0.06 9.61
C ALA A 222 8.06 -0.76 9.25
N SER A 223 7.88 -2.02 8.84
CA SER A 223 8.97 -2.81 8.25
C SER A 223 9.00 -2.65 6.73
N VAL A 224 10.19 -2.76 6.13
CA VAL A 224 10.39 -2.79 4.67
C VAL A 224 9.42 -3.76 4.00
N GLU A 225 9.32 -4.99 4.52
CA GLU A 225 8.41 -6.02 4.03
C GLU A 225 6.95 -5.55 4.01
N ARG A 226 6.48 -4.92 5.09
CA ARG A 226 5.08 -4.46 5.20
C ARG A 226 4.79 -3.32 4.21
N ILE A 227 5.74 -2.41 4.02
CA ILE A 227 5.60 -1.31 3.07
C ILE A 227 5.56 -1.85 1.64
N VAL A 228 6.44 -2.78 1.30
CA VAL A 228 6.46 -3.42 -0.03
C VAL A 228 5.19 -4.23 -0.29
N LEU A 229 4.67 -4.96 0.69
CA LEU A 229 3.38 -5.64 0.58
C LEU A 229 2.23 -4.65 0.38
N SER A 230 2.27 -3.49 1.04
CA SER A 230 1.28 -2.42 0.86
C SER A 230 1.35 -1.83 -0.54
N LEU A 231 2.55 -1.62 -1.09
CA LEU A 231 2.74 -1.21 -2.49
C LEU A 231 2.16 -2.24 -3.46
N GLY A 232 2.45 -3.53 -3.22
CA GLY A 232 1.93 -4.62 -4.04
C GLY A 232 0.40 -4.71 -4.01
N ASN A 233 -0.22 -4.53 -2.85
CA ASN A 233 -1.68 -4.46 -2.72
C ASN A 233 -2.28 -3.35 -3.59
N VAL A 234 -1.70 -2.14 -3.58
CA VAL A 234 -2.22 -1.02 -4.36
C VAL A 234 -2.04 -1.23 -5.88
N LEU A 235 -0.92 -1.83 -6.29
CA LEU A 235 -0.57 -1.98 -7.70
C LEU A 235 -1.22 -3.19 -8.37
N PHE A 236 -1.35 -4.31 -7.65
CA PHE A 236 -1.66 -5.60 -8.25
C PHE A 236 -3.00 -6.19 -7.80
N SER A 237 -3.75 -5.56 -6.88
CA SER A 237 -5.03 -6.11 -6.41
C SER A 237 -6.01 -6.41 -7.56
N LYS A 238 -6.12 -5.49 -8.54
CA LYS A 238 -6.95 -5.67 -9.74
C LYS A 238 -6.46 -6.81 -10.62
N GLU A 239 -5.15 -6.88 -10.86
CA GLU A 239 -4.54 -7.92 -11.68
C GLU A 239 -4.76 -9.31 -11.06
N LEU A 240 -4.74 -9.37 -9.73
CA LEU A 240 -4.87 -10.59 -8.95
C LEU A 240 -6.31 -10.90 -8.52
N GLY A 241 -7.28 -10.05 -8.83
CA GLY A 241 -8.67 -10.22 -8.39
C GLY A 241 -8.85 -10.22 -6.87
N LEU A 242 -8.05 -9.43 -6.15
CA LEU A 242 -8.08 -9.30 -4.69
C LEU A 242 -8.98 -8.17 -4.20
N ASP A 243 -9.47 -7.32 -5.11
CA ASP A 243 -10.37 -6.24 -4.74
C ASP A 243 -11.64 -6.83 -4.11
N PRO A 244 -12.10 -6.28 -2.96
CA PRO A 244 -13.40 -6.65 -2.43
C PRO A 244 -14.47 -6.34 -3.49
N PRO A 245 -15.53 -7.15 -3.62
CA PRO A 245 -16.62 -6.82 -4.52
C PRO A 245 -17.09 -5.40 -4.18
N ALA A 246 -17.07 -4.51 -5.18
CA ALA A 246 -17.51 -3.14 -5.00
C ALA A 246 -18.83 -3.17 -4.24
N ALA A 247 -18.86 -2.53 -3.07
CA ALA A 247 -20.11 -2.32 -2.37
C ALA A 247 -21.02 -1.64 -3.38
N ALA A 248 -22.08 -2.34 -3.80
CA ALA A 248 -23.08 -1.75 -4.67
C ALA A 248 -23.51 -0.45 -4.00
N ASP A 249 -23.35 0.67 -4.70
CA ASP A 249 -23.77 1.99 -4.23
C ASP A 249 -25.21 1.88 -3.73
N VAL A 250 -25.40 2.08 -2.41
CA VAL A 250 -26.70 2.29 -1.76
C VAL A 250 -26.71 3.70 -1.20
#